data_AF-A0A126Z497-F1
#
_entry.id   AF-A0A126Z497-F1
#
_cell.length_a   1.000
_cell.length_b   1.000
_cell.length_c   1.000
_cell.angle_alpha   90.00
_cell.angle_beta   90.00
_cell.angle_gamma   90.00
#
_symmetry.space_group_name_H-M   'P 1'
#
loop_
_entity.id
_entity.type
_entity.pdbx_description
1 polymer ?
#
loop_
_entity_poly.entity_id
_entity_poly.type
_entity_poly.pdbx_seq_one_letter_code
_entity_poly.pdbx_strand_id
1 'polypeptide(L)'
;MHVSDIQSVEGKGNGIGEISGPAIRFDVTVTNDGSTAVALDTAVVNVTSGAAKTPADELVSVRTGFPTSVAPGKSATAVYTFTLAKADRKDVGISFDYRAGTPVVAFTGNVPD
;
A
#
# COMPACT_ATOMS: atom_id res chain seq x y z
N MET A 1 5.03 8.60 -6.51
CA MET A 1 4.33 7.98 -5.36
C MET A 1 5.29 7.96 -4.19
N HIS A 2 4.77 8.14 -2.98
CA HIS A 2 5.52 8.20 -1.73
C HIS A 2 4.83 7.31 -0.70
N VAL A 3 5.62 6.56 0.09
CA VAL A 3 5.14 5.81 1.25
C VAL A 3 5.58 6.54 2.51
N SER A 4 4.66 6.73 3.45
CA SER A 4 4.94 7.38 4.74
C SER A 4 4.14 6.78 5.89
N ASP A 5 4.43 7.26 7.10
CA ASP A 5 3.74 6.88 8.34
C ASP A 5 3.59 5.36 8.51
N ILE A 6 4.66 4.62 8.23
CA ILE A 6 4.67 3.18 8.42
C ILE A 6 4.65 2.90 9.92
N GLN A 7 3.57 2.28 10.40
CA GLN A 7 3.33 1.99 11.79
C GLN A 7 3.08 0.50 12.02
N SER A 8 3.65 -0.02 13.11
CA SER A 8 3.31 -1.34 13.65
C SER A 8 1.96 -1.26 14.36
N VAL A 9 1.01 -2.10 13.98
CA VAL A 9 -0.35 -2.12 14.55
C VAL A 9 -0.83 -3.54 14.77
N GLU A 10 -1.84 -3.71 15.63
CA GLU A 10 -2.65 -4.92 15.66
C GLU A 10 -3.81 -4.77 14.66
N GLY A 11 -3.71 -5.46 13.53
CA GLY A 11 -4.68 -5.40 12.45
C GLY A 11 -5.94 -6.19 12.79
N LYS A 12 -7.11 -5.55 12.64
CA LYS A 12 -8.41 -6.20 12.84
C LYS A 12 -9.13 -6.39 11.51
N GLY A 13 -9.09 -7.62 11.00
CA GLY A 13 -9.88 -8.02 9.84
C GLY A 13 -11.36 -8.16 10.20
N ASN A 14 -12.23 -7.47 9.46
CA ASN A 14 -13.69 -7.58 9.60
C ASN A 14 -14.38 -7.98 8.28
N GLY A 15 -13.63 -8.05 7.18
CA GLY A 15 -14.08 -8.51 5.87
C GLY A 15 -14.08 -10.04 5.76
N ILE A 16 -14.76 -10.54 4.74
CA ILE A 16 -14.80 -11.97 4.43
C ILE A 16 -13.39 -12.44 4.07
N GLY A 17 -12.88 -13.44 4.79
CA GLY A 17 -11.54 -14.01 4.57
C GLY A 17 -10.39 -13.20 5.17
N GLU A 18 -10.65 -12.06 5.80
CA GLU A 18 -9.61 -11.28 6.47
C GLU A 18 -9.21 -11.92 7.81
N ILE A 19 -7.91 -12.04 8.05
CA ILE A 19 -7.35 -12.62 9.27
C ILE A 19 -6.78 -11.50 10.13
N SER A 20 -7.15 -11.43 11.41
CA SER A 20 -6.57 -10.44 12.34
C SER A 20 -5.19 -10.87 12.84
N GLY A 21 -4.33 -9.91 13.18
CA GLY A 21 -3.00 -10.19 13.72
C GLY A 21 -2.02 -9.02 13.56
N PRO A 22 -0.73 -9.23 13.85
CA PRO A 22 0.31 -8.23 13.63
C PRO A 22 0.29 -7.70 12.20
N ALA A 23 0.28 -6.38 12.05
CA ALA A 23 0.17 -5.72 10.75
C ALA A 23 1.07 -4.48 10.68
N ILE A 24 1.24 -3.98 9.46
CA ILE A 24 1.74 -2.64 9.19
C ILE A 24 0.62 -1.78 8.61
N ARG A 25 0.51 -0.54 9.07
CA ARG A 25 -0.34 0.50 8.48
C ARG A 25 0.55 1.58 7.88
N PHE A 26 0.23 2.07 6.69
CA PHE A 26 1.02 3.11 6.04
C PHE A 26 0.17 3.94 5.08
N ASP A 27 0.68 5.13 4.81
CA ASP A 27 0.11 6.06 3.84
C ASP A 27 0.81 5.88 2.49
N VAL A 28 0.01 5.89 1.42
CA VAL A 28 0.50 5.98 0.04
C VAL A 28 -0.01 7.28 -0.56
N THR A 29 0.90 8.19 -0.90
CA THR A 29 0.58 9.44 -1.58
C THR A 29 0.98 9.38 -3.04
N VAL A 30 0.04 9.72 -3.92
CA VAL A 30 0.27 9.90 -5.37
C VAL A 30 0.15 11.37 -5.69
N THR A 31 1.20 11.93 -6.31
CA THR A 31 1.20 13.30 -6.87
C THR A 31 1.19 13.21 -8.37
N ASN A 32 0.32 13.99 -9.02
CA ASN A 32 0.24 14.06 -10.47
C ASN A 32 1.00 15.29 -10.98
N ASP A 33 2.27 15.10 -11.31
CA ASP A 33 3.13 16.14 -11.90
C ASP A 33 2.92 16.32 -13.42
N GLY A 34 1.96 15.59 -14.00
CA GLY A 34 1.61 15.68 -15.41
C GLY A 34 0.64 16.83 -15.72
N SER A 35 0.17 16.85 -16.97
CA SER A 35 -0.77 17.86 -17.49
C SER A 35 -2.21 17.36 -17.67
N THR A 36 -2.47 16.07 -17.43
CA THR A 36 -3.81 15.45 -17.52
C THR A 36 -4.16 14.71 -16.25
N ALA A 37 -5.45 14.51 -15.97
CA ALA A 37 -5.89 13.76 -14.80
C ALA A 37 -5.43 12.30 -14.85
N VAL A 38 -4.98 11.78 -13.71
CA VAL A 38 -4.58 10.38 -13.54
C VAL A 38 -5.72 9.63 -12.86
N ALA A 39 -6.23 8.59 -13.53
CA ALA A 39 -7.20 7.68 -12.95
C ALA A 39 -6.51 6.77 -11.92
N LEU A 40 -7.17 6.56 -10.78
CA LEU A 40 -6.71 5.75 -9.64
C LEU A 40 -7.74 4.68 -9.23
N ASP A 41 -8.86 4.60 -9.96
CA ASP A 41 -9.94 3.61 -9.75
C ASP A 41 -9.48 2.15 -9.86
N THR A 42 -8.44 1.92 -10.64
CA THR A 42 -7.81 0.62 -10.88
C THR A 42 -6.45 0.48 -10.21
N ALA A 43 -6.09 1.42 -9.33
CA ALA A 43 -4.81 1.40 -8.66
C ALA A 43 -4.76 0.29 -7.60
N VAL A 44 -3.68 -0.50 -7.66
CA VAL A 44 -3.41 -1.62 -6.76
C VAL A 44 -2.15 -1.32 -5.97
N VAL A 45 -2.21 -1.59 -4.66
CA VAL A 45 -1.04 -1.62 -3.78
C VAL A 45 -0.81 -3.06 -3.38
N ASN A 46 0.43 -3.54 -3.51
CA ASN A 46 0.82 -4.87 -3.07
C ASN A 46 1.93 -4.76 -2.02
N VAL A 47 1.94 -5.69 -1.07
CA VAL A 47 3.01 -5.82 -0.09
C VAL A 47 3.59 -7.23 -0.19
N THR A 48 4.92 -7.32 -0.18
CA THR A 48 5.67 -8.57 -0.21
C THR A 48 6.73 -8.56 0.88
N SER A 49 7.14 -9.74 1.35
CA SER A 49 8.16 -9.89 2.37
C SER A 49 9.20 -10.96 2.04
N GLY A 50 10.44 -10.71 2.48
CA GLY A 50 11.57 -11.61 2.33
C GLY A 50 12.06 -11.79 0.90
N ALA A 51 13.16 -12.53 0.75
CA ALA A 51 13.80 -12.78 -0.53
C ALA A 51 12.89 -13.54 -1.53
N ALA A 52 11.95 -14.33 -1.03
CA ALA A 52 10.96 -15.04 -1.85
C ALA A 52 9.81 -14.14 -2.34
N LYS A 53 9.75 -12.88 -1.87
CA LYS A 53 8.67 -11.92 -2.15
C LYS A 53 7.29 -12.50 -1.82
N THR A 54 7.18 -13.12 -0.66
CA THR A 54 5.92 -13.71 -0.19
C THR A 54 4.87 -12.60 -0.06
N PRO A 55 3.70 -12.71 -0.74
CA PRO A 55 2.65 -11.71 -0.63
C PRO A 55 2.10 -11.61 0.80
N ALA A 56 1.79 -10.40 1.24
CA ALA A 56 1.06 -10.12 2.46
C ALA A 56 -0.42 -9.87 2.16
N ASP A 57 -1.29 -10.20 3.10
CA ASP A 57 -2.74 -10.03 2.94
C ASP A 57 -3.18 -8.64 3.39
N GLU A 58 -4.00 -7.99 2.57
CA GLU A 58 -4.58 -6.69 2.90
C GLU A 58 -5.83 -6.83 3.80
N LEU A 59 -5.97 -5.97 4.79
CA LEU A 59 -7.21 -5.76 5.53
C LEU A 59 -8.07 -4.69 4.83
N VAL A 60 -8.77 -5.10 3.77
CA VAL A 60 -9.58 -4.23 2.91
C VAL A 60 -10.70 -3.51 3.67
N SER A 61 -11.31 -4.17 4.67
CA SER A 61 -12.45 -3.65 5.43
C SER A 61 -12.15 -2.38 6.22
N VAL A 62 -10.87 -2.06 6.44
CA VAL A 62 -10.41 -0.87 7.18
C VAL A 62 -9.66 0.12 6.27
N ARG A 63 -9.63 -0.12 4.95
CA ARG A 63 -8.93 0.72 3.98
C ARG A 63 -9.58 2.10 3.85
N THR A 64 -8.74 3.12 3.79
CA THR A 64 -9.13 4.43 3.23
C THR A 64 -8.53 4.52 1.83
N GLY A 65 -9.34 4.22 0.79
CA GLY A 65 -8.87 4.15 -0.59
C GLY A 65 -8.63 5.50 -1.26
N PHE A 66 -8.01 5.47 -2.44
CA PHE A 66 -7.87 6.66 -3.28
C PHE A 66 -9.22 7.16 -3.80
N PRO A 67 -9.33 8.47 -4.13
CA PRO A 67 -10.40 8.94 -5.02
C PRO A 67 -10.25 8.30 -6.41
N THR A 68 -11.28 8.40 -7.25
CA THR A 68 -11.26 7.83 -8.62
C THR A 68 -10.17 8.45 -9.51
N SER A 69 -9.77 9.69 -9.27
CA SER A 69 -8.69 10.34 -10.03
C SER A 69 -8.02 11.46 -9.23
N VAL A 70 -6.84 11.86 -9.69
CA VAL A 70 -6.08 13.02 -9.19
C VAL A 70 -5.76 13.99 -10.34
N ALA A 71 -6.16 15.25 -10.18
CA ALA A 71 -5.94 16.30 -11.17
C ALA A 71 -4.46 16.73 -11.26
N PRO A 72 -4.03 17.37 -12.37
CA PRO A 72 -2.69 17.95 -12.51
C PRO A 72 -2.28 18.84 -11.33
N GLY A 73 -1.06 18.67 -10.85
CA GLY A 73 -0.49 19.40 -9.71
C GLY A 73 -1.15 19.09 -8.36
N LYS A 74 -1.99 18.06 -8.27
CA LYS A 74 -2.64 17.63 -7.02
C LYS A 74 -2.05 16.32 -6.52
N SER A 75 -2.29 16.08 -5.23
CA SER A 75 -1.95 14.83 -4.55
C SER A 75 -3.21 14.17 -3.99
N ALA A 76 -3.19 12.84 -3.92
CA ALA A 76 -4.17 12.04 -3.22
C ALA A 76 -3.43 11.05 -2.31
N THR A 77 -3.99 10.77 -1.13
CA THR A 77 -3.45 9.81 -0.17
C THR A 77 -4.47 8.73 0.12
N ALA A 78 -4.00 7.48 0.17
CA ALA A 78 -4.75 6.33 0.65
C ALA A 78 -4.00 5.69 1.82
N VAL A 79 -4.74 5.04 2.71
CA VAL A 79 -4.20 4.36 3.90
C VAL A 79 -4.50 2.87 3.78
N TYR A 80 -3.44 2.08 3.86
CA TYR A 80 -3.49 0.63 3.73
C TYR A 80 -3.04 -0.05 5.01
N THR A 81 -3.60 -1.22 5.30
CA THR A 81 -3.15 -2.10 6.39
C THR A 81 -2.95 -3.50 5.84
N PHE A 82 -1.74 -4.04 6.00
CA PHE A 82 -1.38 -5.39 5.56
C PHE A 82 -0.92 -6.23 6.75
N THR A 83 -1.43 -7.45 6.87
CA THR A 83 -0.98 -8.39 7.91
C THR A 83 0.42 -8.86 7.58
N LEU A 84 1.31 -8.72 8.56
CA LEU A 84 2.71 -9.05 8.40
C LEU A 84 3.32 -9.38 9.75
N ALA A 85 3.74 -10.63 9.91
CA ALA A 85 4.39 -11.08 11.13
C ALA A 85 5.68 -10.30 11.36
N LYS A 86 6.00 -10.01 12.62
CA LYS A 86 7.17 -9.21 13.00
C LYS A 86 8.48 -9.76 12.43
N ALA A 87 8.60 -11.09 12.35
CA ALA A 87 9.77 -11.76 11.79
C ALA A 87 10.03 -11.43 10.31
N ASP A 88 8.98 -11.05 9.56
CA ASP A 88 9.03 -10.84 8.11
C ASP A 88 9.24 -9.36 7.73
N ARG A 89 9.41 -8.47 8.71
CA ARG A 89 9.47 -6.99 8.52
C ARG A 89 10.84 -6.44 8.12
N LYS A 90 11.84 -7.31 7.97
CA LYS A 90 13.24 -6.96 7.66
C LYS A 90 13.53 -6.82 6.16
N ASP A 91 12.58 -7.17 5.31
CA ASP A 91 12.72 -7.04 3.86
C ASP A 91 11.32 -6.93 3.28
N VAL A 92 10.78 -5.71 3.27
CA VAL A 92 9.41 -5.44 2.81
C VAL A 92 9.45 -4.66 1.50
N GLY A 93 8.77 -5.19 0.50
CA GLY A 93 8.50 -4.52 -0.77
C GLY A 93 7.06 -4.04 -0.82
N ILE A 94 6.84 -2.74 -1.01
CA ILE A 94 5.51 -2.15 -1.23
C ILE A 94 5.48 -1.63 -2.66
N SER A 95 4.60 -2.14 -3.51
CA SER A 95 4.46 -1.71 -4.89
C SER A 95 3.13 -1.02 -5.16
N PHE A 96 3.14 -0.10 -6.12
CA PHE A 96 1.95 0.61 -6.59
C PHE A 96 1.83 0.52 -8.11
N ASP A 97 0.69 0.03 -8.56
CA ASP A 97 0.37 -0.24 -9.96
C ASP A 97 -0.95 0.45 -10.33
N TYR A 98 -0.93 1.47 -11.19
CA TYR A 98 -2.16 2.23 -11.52
C TYR A 98 -2.53 2.22 -13.01
N ARG A 99 -1.65 1.72 -13.88
CA ARG A 99 -1.88 1.52 -15.31
C ARG A 99 -0.96 0.42 -15.83
N ALA A 100 -1.49 -0.44 -16.70
CA ALA A 100 -0.66 -1.40 -17.43
C ALA A 100 0.43 -0.67 -18.23
N GLY A 101 1.68 -1.13 -18.12
CA GLY A 101 2.82 -0.55 -18.83
C GLY A 101 3.40 0.73 -18.22
N THR A 102 2.91 1.20 -17.08
CA THR A 102 3.55 2.30 -16.32
C THR A 102 4.49 1.69 -15.27
N PRO A 103 5.66 2.30 -14.99
CA PRO A 103 6.63 1.72 -14.05
C PRO A 103 5.99 1.44 -12.68
N VAL A 104 6.21 0.21 -12.20
CA VAL A 104 5.90 -0.18 -10.82
C VAL A 104 6.72 0.73 -9.90
N VAL A 105 6.05 1.57 -9.12
CA VAL A 105 6.76 2.34 -8.10
C VAL A 105 6.81 1.47 -6.85
N ALA A 106 8.02 1.05 -6.48
CA ALA A 106 8.23 0.18 -5.33
C ALA A 106 9.06 0.90 -4.24
N PHE A 107 8.56 0.89 -3.01
CA PHE A 107 9.38 1.05 -1.81
C PHE A 107 9.98 -0.32 -1.44
N THR A 108 11.23 -0.34 -0.97
CA THR A 108 11.87 -1.55 -0.44
C THR A 108 12.70 -1.18 0.78
N GLY A 109 12.49 -1.89 1.89
CA GLY A 109 13.28 -1.69 3.11
C GLY A 109 12.70 -2.35 4.35
N ASN A 110 13.30 -2.03 5.49
CA ASN A 110 12.80 -2.43 6.80
C ASN A 110 11.56 -1.62 7.16
N VAL A 111 10.62 -2.25 7.85
CA VAL A 111 9.47 -1.57 8.49
C VAL A 111 9.48 -1.82 10.00
N PRO A 112 8.78 -1.01 10.82
CA PRO A 112 8.84 -1.15 12.28
C PRO A 112 8.38 -2.52 12.81
N ASP A 113 9.06 -3.00 13.85
CA ASP A 113 8.78 -4.28 14.52
C ASP A 113 7.43 -4.33 15.26
#